data_AF-A0A5N4CMM5-F1
#
_entry.id   AF-A0A5N4CMM5-F1
#
_cell.length_a   1.000
_cell.length_b   1.000
_cell.length_c   1.000
_cell.angle_alpha   90.00
_cell.angle_beta   90.00
_cell.angle_gamma   90.00
#
_symmetry.space_group_name_H-M   'P 1'
#
loop_
_entity.id
_entity.type
_entity.pdbx_description
1 polymer ?
#
loop_
_entity_poly.entity_id
_entity_poly.type
_entity_poly.pdbx_seq_one_letter_code
_entity_poly.pdbx_strand_id
1 'polypeptide(L)'
;MLDGLKMEENFQSAIETSASFSSLLGRAVSPKSVCEGCQRVISDRFLLRLNDSFWHEQCVQCASCKEPLETTCFYRDKKLYCKYDYEK
;
A
#
# COMPACT_ATOMS: atom_id res chain seq x y z
N MET A 1 -13.19 4.27 16.07
CA MET A 1 -12.17 5.14 15.44
C MET A 1 -10.79 4.62 15.77
N LEU A 2 -10.52 3.37 15.38
CA LEU A 2 -9.22 2.72 15.39
C LEU A 2 -9.28 1.86 14.13
N ASP A 3 -9.12 2.48 12.97
CA ASP A 3 -9.16 1.77 11.70
C ASP A 3 -7.90 0.92 11.62
N GLY A 4 -8.01 -0.29 12.13
CA GLY A 4 -6.91 -1.23 12.27
C GLY A 4 -6.25 -1.44 10.92
N LEU A 5 -4.95 -1.19 10.88
CA LEU A 5 -4.06 -1.49 9.77
C LEU A 5 -4.20 -2.98 9.44
N LYS A 6 -4.91 -3.31 8.36
CA LYS A 6 -5.13 -4.72 8.00
C LYS A 6 -4.04 -5.15 7.04
N MET A 7 -3.18 -6.05 7.49
CA MET A 7 -2.23 -6.72 6.61
C MET A 7 -2.98 -7.75 5.77
N GLU A 8 -2.88 -7.63 4.45
CA GLU A 8 -3.46 -8.56 3.49
C GLU A 8 -2.32 -9.15 2.63
N GLU A 9 -2.40 -10.46 2.37
CA GLU A 9 -1.47 -11.13 1.46
C GLU A 9 -1.83 -10.74 0.01
N ASN A 10 -0.85 -10.15 -0.68
CA ASN A 10 -0.98 -9.75 -2.06
C ASN A 10 -0.68 -10.95 -2.97
N PHE A 11 -1.71 -11.74 -3.29
CA PHE A 11 -1.60 -12.93 -4.14
C PHE A 11 -1.51 -12.59 -5.64
N GLN A 12 -0.70 -11.58 -5.99
CA GLN A 12 -0.58 -11.04 -7.35
C GLN A 12 0.33 -11.90 -8.27
N SER A 13 0.71 -13.10 -7.82
CA SER A 13 1.58 -14.03 -8.53
C SER A 13 0.78 -15.12 -9.23
N ALA A 14 0.19 -14.82 -10.39
CA ALA A 14 -0.14 -15.82 -11.41
C ALA A 14 -0.59 -15.17 -12.74
N ILE A 15 0.22 -14.27 -13.31
CA ILE A 15 0.22 -14.10 -14.78
C ILE A 15 1.61 -13.64 -15.22
N GLU A 16 2.55 -14.59 -15.18
CA GLU A 16 3.59 -14.65 -16.20
C GLU A 16 2.90 -14.91 -17.55
N THR A 17 2.34 -13.87 -18.16
CA THR A 17 2.19 -13.92 -19.60
C THR A 17 3.53 -13.49 -20.16
N SER A 18 4.33 -14.48 -20.51
CA SER A 18 5.43 -14.41 -21.45
C SER A 18 4.97 -13.75 -22.75
N ALA A 19 4.76 -12.44 -22.74
CA ALA A 19 4.50 -11.67 -23.95
C ALA A 19 5.84 -11.29 -24.59
N SER A 20 6.59 -12.31 -24.97
CA SER A 20 7.43 -12.26 -26.16
C SER A 20 6.51 -12.30 -27.39
N PHE A 21 5.63 -11.32 -27.56
CA PHE A 21 5.06 -11.05 -28.88
C PHE A 21 4.43 -9.66 -28.95
N SER A 22 5.06 -8.83 -29.76
CA SER A 22 4.58 -7.54 -30.25
C SER A 22 3.17 -7.68 -30.83
N SER A 23 2.15 -7.01 -30.28
CA SER A 23 0.87 -6.72 -30.96
C SER A 23 0.05 -5.66 -30.21
N LEU A 24 -0.57 -4.76 -30.97
CA LEU A 24 -0.94 -3.38 -30.61
C LEU A 24 -2.24 -3.17 -29.81
N LEU A 25 -2.79 -4.13 -29.07
CA LEU A 25 -4.19 -4.04 -28.60
C LEU A 25 -4.35 -4.18 -27.08
N GLY A 26 -4.84 -3.11 -26.44
CA GLY A 26 -5.66 -3.17 -25.21
C GLY A 26 -4.99 -3.73 -23.96
N ARG A 27 -4.25 -2.87 -23.23
CA ARG A 27 -3.69 -3.19 -21.92
C ARG A 27 -4.82 -3.46 -20.91
N ALA A 28 -5.12 -4.74 -20.67
CA ALA A 28 -5.93 -5.15 -19.52
C ALA A 28 -5.15 -4.77 -18.24
N VAL A 29 -5.56 -3.67 -17.62
CA VAL A 29 -5.04 -3.25 -16.32
C VAL A 29 -5.69 -4.15 -15.28
N SER A 30 -4.93 -5.12 -14.75
CA SER A 30 -5.32 -5.82 -13.54
C SER A 30 -5.56 -4.80 -12.42
N PRO A 31 -6.49 -5.06 -11.47
CA PRO A 31 -6.66 -4.22 -10.29
C PRO A 31 -5.39 -4.34 -9.45
N LYS A 32 -4.44 -3.48 -9.74
CA LYS A 32 -3.16 -3.38 -9.07
C LYS A 32 -3.41 -2.57 -7.80
N SER A 33 -3.13 -3.15 -6.64
CA SER A 33 -3.17 -2.42 -5.38
C SER A 33 -2.14 -1.30 -5.46
N VAL A 34 -2.59 -0.04 -5.60
CA VAL A 34 -1.69 1.11 -5.71
C VAL A 34 -1.46 1.67 -4.32
N CYS A 35 -0.19 1.83 -3.96
CA CYS A 35 0.19 2.47 -2.72
C CYS A 35 -0.17 3.96 -2.76
N GLU A 36 -0.97 4.43 -1.81
CA GLU A 36 -1.35 5.84 -1.75
C GLU A 36 -0.18 6.75 -1.32
N GLY A 37 0.81 6.22 -0.60
CA GLY A 37 1.99 6.97 -0.19
C GLY A 37 3.00 7.26 -1.30
N CYS A 38 3.19 6.30 -2.22
CA CYS A 38 4.20 6.43 -3.29
C CYS A 38 3.62 6.36 -4.70
N GLN A 39 2.28 6.26 -4.82
CA GLN A 39 1.51 6.15 -6.06
C GLN A 39 2.00 5.04 -7.00
N ARG A 40 2.67 4.02 -6.46
CA ARG A 40 3.21 2.86 -7.19
C ARG A 40 2.43 1.61 -6.88
N VAL A 41 2.43 0.70 -7.84
CA VAL A 41 1.81 -0.62 -7.69
C VAL A 41 2.54 -1.40 -6.61
N ILE A 42 1.77 -1.98 -5.69
CA ILE A 42 2.27 -2.89 -4.67
C ILE A 42 2.50 -4.24 -5.31
N SER A 43 3.77 -4.56 -5.53
CA SER A 43 4.25 -5.86 -5.99
C SER A 43 4.82 -6.71 -4.85
N ASP A 44 4.69 -6.23 -3.62
CA ASP A 44 5.13 -6.95 -2.43
C ASP A 44 4.23 -8.15 -2.16
N ARG A 45 4.72 -9.12 -1.38
CA ARG A 45 3.95 -10.27 -0.90
C ARG A 45 2.88 -9.84 0.10
N PHE A 46 3.17 -8.83 0.92
CA PHE A 46 2.25 -8.33 1.92
C PHE A 46 1.93 -6.86 1.65
N LEU A 47 0.66 -6.50 1.77
CA LEU A 47 0.20 -5.13 1.63
C LEU A 47 -0.61 -4.72 2.85
N LEU A 48 -0.60 -3.44 3.17
CA LEU A 48 -1.36 -2.91 4.30
C LEU A 48 -2.54 -2.12 3.75
N ARG A 49 -3.74 -2.49 4.20
CA ARG A 49 -4.98 -1.81 3.87
C ARG A 49 -5.43 -0.95 5.04
N LEU A 50 -5.68 0.31 4.74
CA LEU A 50 -6.13 1.35 5.67
C LEU A 50 -7.29 2.12 5.06
N ASN A 51 -8.46 2.07 5.69
CA ASN A 51 -9.60 2.92 5.34
C ASN A 51 -9.90 2.95 3.81
N ASP A 52 -9.75 1.80 3.15
CA ASP A 52 -9.88 1.57 1.69
C ASP A 52 -8.71 1.97 0.78
N SER A 53 -7.58 2.40 1.34
CA SER A 53 -6.33 2.64 0.62
C SER A 53 -5.31 1.55 0.89
N PHE A 54 -4.47 1.25 -0.11
CA PHE A 54 -3.38 0.30 0.03
C PHE A 54 -2.05 1.01 0.25
N TRP A 55 -1.16 0.39 1.01
CA TRP A 55 0.15 0.92 1.35
C TRP A 55 1.19 -0.21 1.38
N HIS A 56 2.41 0.09 0.98
CA HIS A 56 3.55 -0.81 1.23
C HIS A 56 3.93 -0.79 2.70
N GLU A 57 4.49 -1.90 3.20
CA GLU A 57 5.10 -1.95 4.55
C GLU A 57 6.08 -0.80 4.78
N GLN A 58 6.92 -0.49 3.80
CA GLN A 58 7.90 0.59 3.88
C GLN A 58 7.31 1.98 3.71
N CYS A 59 6.11 2.09 3.13
CA CYS A 59 5.42 3.37 2.96
C CYS A 59 4.56 3.74 4.18
N VAL A 60 4.21 2.76 5.02
CA VAL A 60 3.48 3.00 6.27
C VAL A 60 4.46 3.50 7.33
N GLN A 61 4.80 4.78 7.25
CA GLN A 61 5.70 5.46 8.18
C GLN A 61 5.14 6.81 8.61
N CYS A 62 5.50 7.26 9.80
CA CYS A 62 5.06 8.55 10.31
C CYS A 62 5.56 9.69 9.42
N ALA A 63 4.68 10.60 9.00
CA ALA A 63 5.07 11.75 8.18
C ALA A 63 5.99 12.73 8.92
N SER A 64 5.97 12.73 10.26
CA SER A 64 6.76 13.61 11.12
C SER A 64 8.11 13.00 11.51
N CYS A 65 8.11 11.82 12.15
CA CYS A 65 9.35 11.15 12.59
C CYS A 65 9.94 10.15 11.58
N LYS A 66 9.20 9.79 10.52
CA LYS A 66 9.59 8.78 9.52
C LYS A 66 9.84 7.38 10.06
N GLU A 67 9.36 7.08 11.27
CA GLU A 67 9.41 5.72 11.81
C GLU A 67 8.33 4.83 11.20
N PRO A 68 8.64 3.55 10.90
CA PRO A 68 7.67 2.59 10.39
C PRO A 68 6.58 2.29 11.43
N LEU A 69 5.32 2.24 10.99
CA LEU A 69 4.16 2.05 11.85
C LEU A 69 3.57 0.65 11.65
N GLU A 70 4.14 -0.32 12.34
CA GLU A 70 3.80 -1.75 12.17
C GLU A 70 2.59 -2.17 13.01
N THR A 71 2.41 -1.55 14.18
CA THR A 71 1.46 -1.97 15.22
C THR A 71 0.34 -0.96 15.47
N THR A 72 0.68 0.33 15.54
CA THR A 72 -0.27 1.42 15.76
C THR A 72 0.05 2.56 14.79
N CYS A 73 -0.89 2.85 13.90
CA CYS A 73 -0.79 3.97 12.97
C CYS A 73 -2.07 4.79 13.05
N PHE A 74 -1.94 6.09 12.85
CA PHE A 74 -3.06 7.02 12.80
C PHE A 74 -3.12 7.63 11.41
N TYR A 75 -4.24 7.43 10.73
CA TYR A 75 -4.48 8.00 9.42
C TYR A 75 -5.18 9.36 9.56
N ARG A 76 -4.52 10.43 9.07
CA ARG A 76 -5.05 11.78 9.10
C ARG A 76 -4.62 12.52 7.83
N ASP A 77 -5.55 13.15 7.12
CA ASP A 77 -5.25 13.95 5.93
C ASP A 77 -4.40 13.21 4.86
N LYS A 78 -4.70 11.93 4.61
CA LYS A 78 -3.94 11.05 3.70
C LYS A 78 -2.48 10.80 4.10
N LYS A 79 -2.14 11.07 5.36
CA LYS A 79 -0.82 10.85 5.94
C LYS A 79 -0.94 9.97 7.17
N LEU A 80 0.16 9.29 7.47
CA LEU A 80 0.27 8.40 8.60
C LEU A 80 1.08 9.06 9.70
N TYR A 81 0.62 8.88 10.93
CA TYR A 81 1.21 9.45 12.11
C TYR A 81 1.41 8.37 13.17
N CYS A 82 2.50 8.47 13.92
CA CYS A 82 2.70 7.66 15.10
C CYS A 82 1.77 8.14 16.22
N LYS A 83 1.51 7.27 17.21
CA LYS A 83 0.74 7.63 18.40
C LYS A 83 1.24 8.93 19.04
N TYR A 84 2.56 9.07 19.14
CA TYR A 84 3.18 10.22 19.79
C TYR A 84 2.92 11.54 19.07
N ASP A 85 3.05 11.58 17.74
CA ASP A 85 2.83 12.79 16.94
C ASP A 85 1.33 13.09 16.74
N TYR A 86 0.49 12.05 16.77
CA TYR A 86 -0.96 12.19 16.67
C TYR A 86 -1.59 12.76 17.95
N GLU A 87 -1.08 12.37 19.13
CA GLU A 87 -1.55 12.86 20.44
C GLU A 87 -0.89 14.19 20.89
N LYS A 88 0.02 14.74 20.07
CA LYS A 88 0.75 15.97 20.35
C LYS A 88 -0.04 17.22 19.94
#